data_AF-A0A7C0ZEK1-F1
#
_entry.id   AF-A0A7C0ZEK1-F1
#
_cell.length_a   1.000
_cell.length_b   1.000
_cell.length_c   1.000
_cell.angle_alpha   90.00
_cell.angle_beta   90.00
_cell.angle_gamma   90.00
#
_symmetry.space_group_name_H-M   'P 1'
#
loop_
_entity.id
_entity.type
_entity.pdbx_description
1 polymer ?
#
loop_
_entity_poly.entity_id
_entity_poly.type
_entity_poly.pdbx_seq_one_letter_code
_entity_poly.pdbx_strand_id
1 'polypeptide(L)' 'MVWVKNREELLDNATSPLTRKAREAAINAVEAAINAVDPRRAVKSKVSLSGGTLRIGGLSFNLSSFKRIIV' A
#
# COMPACT_ATOMS: atom_id res chain seq x y z
N MET A 1 5.92 3.14 -5.90
CA MET A 1 6.93 4.14 -5.52
C MET A 1 8.13 3.37 -5.03
N VAL A 2 9.32 3.71 -5.52
CA VAL A 2 10.57 3.12 -5.02
C VAL A 2 10.98 3.94 -3.81
N TRP A 3 11.17 3.27 -2.67
CA TRP A 3 11.46 3.93 -1.40
C TRP A 3 12.92 3.73 -1.00
N VAL A 4 13.48 2.55 -1.31
CA VAL A 4 14.89 2.25 -1.04
C VAL A 4 15.72 2.79 -2.21
N LYS A 5 16.17 4.04 -2.08
CA LYS A 5 16.86 4.76 -3.18
C LYS A 5 18.18 4.11 -3.61
N ASN A 6 18.88 3.48 -2.68
CA ASN A 6 20.15 2.80 -2.91
C ASN A 6 19.97 1.28 -3.08
N ARG A 7 18.83 0.84 -3.66
CA ARG A 7 18.51 -0.59 -3.88
C ARG A 7 19.66 -1.34 -4.56
N GLU A 8 20.15 -0.82 -5.69
CA GLU A 8 21.18 -1.51 -6.47
C GLU A 8 22.49 -1.64 -5.67
N GLU A 9 22.95 -0.58 -5.00
CA GLU A 9 24.13 -0.65 -4.12
C GLU A 9 23.95 -1.68 -3.00
N LEU A 10 22.76 -1.78 -2.41
CA LEU A 10 22.49 -2.78 -1.36
C LEU A 10 22.55 -4.20 -1.89
N LEU A 11 22.11 -4.44 -3.14
CA LEU A 11 22.15 -5.74 -3.79
C LEU A 11 23.56 -6.10 -4.28
N ASP A 12 24.32 -5.12 -4.76
CA ASP A 12 25.67 -5.31 -5.30
C ASP A 12 26.71 -5.55 -4.20
N ASN A 13 26.47 -5.02 -3.00
CA ASN A 13 27.26 -5.34 -1.80
C ASN A 13 26.97 -6.73 -1.19
N ALA A 14 26.23 -7.60 -1.88
CA ALA A 14 26.01 -8.96 -1.43
C ALA A 14 27.26 -9.84 -1.65
N THR A 15 27.65 -10.61 -0.63
CA THR A 15 28.85 -11.46 -0.68
C THR A 15 28.62 -12.79 -1.39
N SER A 16 27.37 -13.15 -1.68
CA SER A 16 26.99 -14.39 -2.36
C SER A 16 25.62 -14.29 -3.04
N PRO A 17 25.30 -15.18 -3.99
CA PRO A 17 23.98 -15.21 -4.60
C PRO A 17 22.85 -15.43 -3.59
N LEU A 18 23.10 -16.22 -2.54
CA LEU A 18 22.14 -16.47 -1.46
C LEU A 18 21.86 -15.19 -0.65
N THR A 19 22.91 -14.47 -0.27
CA THR A 19 22.76 -13.21 0.48
C THR A 19 22.15 -12.10 -0.37
N ARG A 20 22.40 -12.09 -1.69
CA ARG A 20 21.72 -11.17 -2.63
C ARG A 20 20.21 -11.40 -2.64
N LYS A 21 19.77 -12.66 -2.75
CA LYS A 21 18.33 -13.02 -2.68
C LYS A 21 17.71 -12.64 -1.34
N ALA A 22 18.39 -12.88 -0.23
CA ALA A 22 17.90 -12.49 1.09
C ALA A 22 17.74 -10.97 1.22
N ARG A 23 18.70 -10.19 0.70
CA ARG A 23 18.61 -8.71 0.67
C ARG A 23 17.47 -8.23 -0.21
N GLU A 24 17.29 -8.81 -1.38
CA GLU A 24 16.17 -8.48 -2.27
C GLU A 24 14.82 -8.72 -1.58
N ALA A 25 14.66 -9.86 -0.91
CA ALA A 25 13.45 -10.16 -0.13
C ALA A 25 13.19 -9.13 0.97
N ALA A 26 14.24 -8.73 1.71
CA ALA A 26 14.14 -7.72 2.77
C ALA A 26 13.76 -6.35 2.22
N ILE A 27 14.39 -5.90 1.12
CA ILE A 27 14.06 -4.62 0.46
C ILE A 27 12.61 -4.63 0.01
N ASN A 28 12.17 -5.68 -0.68
CA ASN A 28 10.79 -5.81 -1.15
C ASN A 28 9.77 -5.76 0.01
N ALA A 29 10.08 -6.41 1.13
CA ALA A 29 9.22 -6.39 2.32
C ALA A 29 9.09 -4.98 2.91
N VAL A 30 10.20 -4.24 3.03
CA VAL A 30 10.19 -2.84 3.51
C VAL A 30 9.41 -1.94 2.57
N GLU A 31 9.63 -2.04 1.26
CA GLU A 31 8.90 -1.22 0.29
C GLU A 31 7.40 -1.55 0.28
N ALA A 32 7.02 -2.83 0.43
CA ALA A 32 5.63 -3.23 0.57
C ALA A 32 4.98 -2.63 1.83
N ALA A 33 5.70 -2.66 2.96
CA ALA A 33 5.23 -2.08 4.22
C ALA A 33 4.98 -0.56 4.09
N ILE A 34 5.94 0.18 3.53
CA ILE A 34 5.78 1.64 3.32
C ILE A 34 4.62 1.92 2.36
N ASN A 35 4.52 1.15 1.28
CA ASN A 35 3.43 1.28 0.32
C ASN A 35 2.05 0.94 0.90
N ALA A 36 1.97 0.07 1.91
CA ALA A 36 0.73 -0.31 2.57
C ALA A 36 0.24 0.77 3.55
N VAL A 37 1.17 1.53 4.15
CA VAL A 37 0.85 2.63 5.06
C VAL A 37 0.69 3.99 4.37
N ASP A 38 0.91 4.07 3.05
CA ASP A 38 0.61 5.28 2.26
C ASP A 38 -0.88 5.66 2.48
N PRO A 39 -1.19 6.87 3.03
CA PRO A 39 -2.55 7.20 3.45
C PRO A 39 -3.57 7.09 2.32
N ARG A 40 -3.18 7.49 1.10
CA ARG A 40 -4.07 7.44 -0.07
C ARG A 40 -4.39 5.99 -0.45
N ARG A 41 -3.39 5.10 -0.46
CA ARG A 41 -3.57 3.67 -0.72
C ARG A 41 -4.32 2.97 0.40
N ALA A 42 -4.01 3.29 1.65
CA ALA A 42 -4.68 2.73 2.82
C ALA A 42 -6.20 3.00 2.75
N VAL A 43 -6.60 4.26 2.50
CA VAL A 43 -8.01 4.63 2.31
C VAL A 43 -8.61 3.91 1.10
N LYS A 44 -7.97 3.98 -0.08
CA LYS A 44 -8.50 3.34 -1.30
C LYS A 44 -8.62 1.81 -1.20
N SER A 45 -7.79 1.16 -0.39
CA SER A 45 -7.84 -0.30 -0.21
C SER A 45 -9.06 -0.77 0.59
N LYS A 46 -9.65 0.12 1.39
CA LYS A 46 -10.78 -0.18 2.28
C LYS A 46 -12.07 0.50 1.86
N VAL A 47 -11.99 1.57 1.07
CA VAL A 47 -13.13 2.38 0.64
C VAL A 47 -13.44 2.15 -0.84
N SER A 48 -14.69 1.83 -1.16
CA SER A 48 -15.19 1.78 -2.54
C SER A 48 -16.55 2.45 -2.65
N LEU A 49 -16.83 3.06 -3.81
CA LEU A 49 -18.10 3.71 -4.11
C LEU A 49 -18.65 3.14 -5.40
N SER A 50 -19.84 2.54 -5.34
CA SER A 50 -20.52 1.98 -6.52
C SER A 50 -22.02 2.18 -6.40
N GLY A 51 -22.68 2.67 -7.45
CA GLY A 51 -24.13 2.87 -7.49
C GLY A 51 -24.66 3.73 -6.33
N GLY A 52 -23.92 4.76 -5.91
CA GLY A 52 -24.29 5.59 -4.76
C GLY A 52 -24.12 4.92 -3.39
N THR A 53 -23.60 3.70 -3.33
CA THR A 53 -23.31 2.99 -2.08
C THR A 53 -21.83 3.07 -1.76
N LEU A 54 -21.49 3.69 -0.63
CA LEU A 54 -20.14 3.75 -0.07
C LEU A 54 -19.91 2.52 0.81
N ARG A 55 -18.88 1.74 0.50
CA ARG A 55 -18.45 0.59 1.31
C ARG A 55 -17.11 0.90 1.95
N ILE A 56 -17.02 0.67 3.26
CA ILE A 56 -15.80 0.86 4.06
C ILE A 56 -15.56 -0.42 4.86
N GLY A 57 -14.65 -1.27 4.38
CA GLY A 57 -14.47 -2.62 4.95
C GLY A 57 -15.76 -3.42 4.90
N GLY A 58 -16.28 -3.84 6.07
CA GLY A 58 -17.55 -4.55 6.20
C GLY A 58 -18.79 -3.65 6.32
N LEU A 59 -18.63 -2.33 6.33
CA LEU A 59 -19.73 -1.38 6.47
C LEU A 59 -20.21 -0.90 5.08
N SER A 60 -21.52 -0.64 4.97
CA SER A 60 -22.14 -0.18 3.73
C SER A 60 -23.12 0.95 4.02
N PHE A 61 -23.00 2.04 3.25
CA PHE A 61 -23.80 3.26 3.40
C PHE A 61 -24.42 3.64 2.06
N ASN A 62 -25.74 3.74 2.00
CA ASN A 62 -26.41 4.31 0.84
C ASN A 62 -26.35 5.84 0.92
N LEU A 63 -25.59 6.48 0.03
CA LEU A 63 -25.38 7.93 0.07
C LEU A 63 -26.65 8.73 -0.26
N SER A 64 -27.63 8.16 -0.97
CA SER A 64 -28.90 8.86 -1.24
C SER A 64 -29.76 9.05 0.02
N SER A 65 -29.50 8.29 1.07
CA SER A 65 -30.16 8.43 2.37
C SER A 65 -29.63 9.62 3.19
N PHE A 66 -28.56 10.28 2.74
CA PHE A 66 -27.94 11.39 3.45
C PHE A 66 -28.16 12.71 2.69
N LYS A 67 -28.57 13.76 3.41
CA LYS A 67 -28.78 15.10 2.85
C LYS A 67 -27.46 15.82 2.50
N ARG A 68 -26.37 15.49 3.18
CA ARG A 68 -25.06 16.13 3.01
C ARG A 68 -23.94 15.17 3.44
N ILE A 69 -22.82 15.22 2.73
CA ILE A 69 -21.57 14.52 3.07
C ILE A 69 -20.55 15.60 3.45
N ILE A 70 -19.78 15.36 4.52
CA ILE A 70 -18.73 16.26 5.01
C ILE A 70 -17.41 15.48 4.90
N VAL A 71 -16.36 16.14 4.40
CA VAL A 71 -15.04 15.55 4.10
C VAL A 71 -13.95 16.37 4.77
#